data_AF-A0A0F8ZXV1-F1
#
_entry.id   AF-A0A0F8ZXV1-F1
#
_cell.length_a   1.000
_cell.length_b   1.000
_cell.length_c   1.000
_cell.angle_alpha   90.00
_cell.angle_beta   90.00
_cell.angle_gamma   90.00
#
_symmetry.space_group_name_H-M   'P 1'
#
loop_
_entity.id
_entity.type
_entity.pdbx_description
1 polymer ?
#
loop_
_entity_poly.entity_id
_entity_poly.type
_entity_poly.pdbx_seq_one_letter_code
_entity_poly.pdbx_strand_id
1 'polypeptide(L)'
;MGILDTDGKLIFIIFLGLIIATAIIAPIANQVVANTQTISIPNTTITSPAAANGTLDLQGRELLTTLTIANETADLTGLGLSLRTATSATTGLRTVQLIANDSAFNFGEGNINVSYTANPDGYVSDSGARAITVLIVLFSALAALVFVIVMLFTGSFGKLVRGS
;
A
#
# COMPACT_ATOMS: atom_id res chain seq x y z
N MET A 1 14.06 -24.19 44.30
CA MET A 1 13.79 -24.64 42.92
C MET A 1 12.71 -23.79 42.23
N GLY A 2 12.55 -22.49 42.52
CA GLY A 2 11.39 -21.69 42.06
C GLY A 2 11.69 -20.35 41.36
N ILE A 3 12.97 -19.97 41.21
CA ILE A 3 13.35 -18.70 40.56
C ILE A 3 13.49 -18.87 39.04
N LEU A 4 14.07 -20.00 38.59
CA LEU A 4 14.25 -20.31 37.16
C LEU A 4 12.93 -20.55 36.40
N ASP A 5 11.90 -21.11 37.04
CA ASP A 5 10.58 -21.32 36.42
C ASP A 5 9.81 -20.01 36.18
N THR A 6 10.08 -18.98 36.98
CA THR A 6 9.43 -17.66 36.82
C THR A 6 10.15 -16.84 35.77
N ASP A 7 11.47 -16.86 35.76
CA ASP A 7 12.29 -16.11 34.79
C ASP A 7 12.17 -16.69 33.37
N GLY A 8 12.10 -18.02 33.23
CA GLY A 8 11.86 -18.67 31.94
C GLY A 8 10.51 -18.29 31.32
N LYS A 9 9.45 -18.19 32.13
CA LYS A 9 8.14 -17.71 31.69
C LYS A 9 8.17 -16.23 31.27
N LEU A 10 8.94 -15.41 31.98
CA LEU A 10 9.05 -13.98 31.73
C LEU A 10 9.79 -13.69 30.41
N ILE A 11 10.89 -14.41 30.15
CA ILE A 11 11.59 -14.39 28.85
C ILE A 11 10.66 -14.84 27.73
N PHE A 12 9.89 -15.91 27.95
CA PHE A 12 8.94 -16.40 26.95
C PHE A 12 7.83 -15.38 26.63
N ILE A 13 7.29 -14.68 27.64
CA ILE A 13 6.29 -13.62 27.47
C ILE A 13 6.87 -12.43 26.70
N ILE A 14 8.11 -12.01 27.00
CA ILE A 14 8.79 -10.95 26.26
C ILE A 14 8.99 -11.34 24.80
N PHE A 15 9.45 -12.57 24.56
CA PHE A 15 9.70 -13.08 23.21
C PHE A 15 8.41 -13.15 22.38
N LEU A 16 7.33 -13.67 22.97
CA LEU A 16 6.02 -13.74 22.34
C LEU A 16 5.46 -12.33 22.06
N GLY A 17 5.59 -11.40 23.01
CA GLY A 17 5.16 -10.02 22.84
C GLY A 17 5.89 -9.29 21.71
N LEU A 18 7.20 -9.52 21.57
CA LEU A 18 8.00 -8.95 20.47
C LEU A 18 7.61 -9.54 19.11
N ILE A 19 7.32 -10.84 19.01
CA ILE A 19 6.85 -11.46 17.75
C ILE A 19 5.50 -10.87 17.34
N ILE A 20 4.56 -10.74 18.29
CA ILE A 20 3.23 -10.17 17.99
C ILE A 20 3.37 -8.70 17.59
N ALA A 21 4.16 -7.91 18.32
CA ALA A 21 4.39 -6.51 18.00
C ALA A 21 5.02 -6.34 16.61
N THR A 22 6.05 -7.12 16.28
CA THR A 22 6.69 -7.05 14.96
C THR A 22 5.77 -7.50 13.84
N ALA A 23 4.95 -8.53 14.03
CA ALA A 23 3.96 -8.97 13.04
C ALA A 23 2.91 -7.90 12.72
N ILE A 24 2.52 -7.08 13.71
CA ILE A 24 1.55 -5.98 13.54
C ILE A 24 2.22 -4.74 12.91
N ILE A 25 3.46 -4.42 13.31
CA ILE A 25 4.16 -3.20 12.85
C ILE A 25 4.77 -3.37 11.45
N ALA A 26 5.22 -4.57 11.08
CA ALA A 26 5.86 -4.85 9.79
C ALA A 26 5.05 -4.40 8.55
N PRO A 27 3.74 -4.71 8.41
CA PRO A 27 2.98 -4.23 7.25
C PRO A 27 2.84 -2.70 7.21
N ILE A 28 2.78 -2.04 8.37
CA ILE A 28 2.69 -0.58 8.50
C ILE A 28 4.02 0.06 8.07
N ALA A 29 5.15 -0.46 8.57
CA ALA A 29 6.48 0.01 8.22
C ALA A 29 6.77 -0.18 6.71
N ASN A 30 6.33 -1.30 6.13
CA ASN A 30 6.46 -1.53 4.69
C ASN A 30 5.66 -0.50 3.87
N GLN A 31 4.48 -0.08 4.31
CA GLN A 31 3.71 0.96 3.62
C GLN A 31 4.41 2.34 3.59
N VAL A 32 5.16 2.69 4.65
CA VAL A 32 5.91 3.95 4.71
C VAL A 32 7.06 4.00 3.71
N VAL A 33 7.76 2.87 3.59
CA VAL A 33 9.00 2.76 2.81
C VAL A 33 8.72 2.47 1.34
N ALA A 34 7.64 1.74 1.02
CA ALA A 34 7.56 1.05 -0.27
C ALA A 34 7.45 1.95 -1.50
N ASN A 35 6.65 3.02 -1.54
CA ASN A 35 6.36 3.67 -2.82
C ASN A 35 6.28 5.20 -2.74
N THR A 36 7.43 5.87 -2.96
CA THR A 36 7.52 7.28 -3.41
C THR A 36 7.68 7.40 -4.92
N GLN A 37 7.93 6.28 -5.60
CA GLN A 37 8.21 6.29 -7.02
C GLN A 37 6.91 6.05 -7.79
N THR A 38 6.73 6.85 -8.82
CA THR A 38 5.64 6.67 -9.78
C THR A 38 5.96 5.49 -10.67
N ILE A 39 4.93 4.80 -11.17
CA ILE A 39 5.09 3.76 -12.18
C ILE A 39 4.72 4.34 -13.54
N SER A 40 5.58 4.12 -14.53
CA SER A 40 5.25 4.36 -15.93
C SER A 40 4.86 3.02 -16.54
N ILE A 41 3.67 2.98 -17.14
CA ILE A 41 3.12 1.82 -17.80
C ILE A 41 3.14 2.14 -19.30
N PRO A 42 4.16 1.66 -20.04
CA PRO A 42 4.26 1.92 -21.46
C PRO A 42 3.47 0.89 -22.28
N ASN A 43 2.73 1.37 -23.28
CA ASN A 43 2.21 0.59 -24.40
C ASN A 43 1.48 -0.70 -24.00
N THR A 44 0.69 -0.66 -22.92
CA THR A 44 -0.03 -1.84 -22.45
C THR A 44 -1.28 -2.04 -23.29
N THR A 45 -1.42 -3.23 -23.87
CA THR A 45 -2.60 -3.60 -24.63
C THR A 45 -3.72 -4.00 -23.68
N ILE A 46 -4.85 -3.31 -23.80
CA ILE A 46 -6.07 -3.57 -23.04
C ILE A 46 -7.25 -3.67 -23.99
N THR A 47 -8.24 -4.46 -23.62
CA THR A 47 -9.50 -4.52 -24.36
C THR A 47 -10.39 -3.38 -23.93
N SER A 48 -10.83 -2.55 -24.87
CA SER A 48 -11.76 -1.44 -24.58
C SER A 48 -13.07 -1.97 -23.97
N PRO A 49 -13.72 -1.23 -23.05
CA PRO A 49 -15.05 -1.57 -22.55
C PRO A 49 -16.05 -1.77 -23.70
N ALA A 50 -16.83 -2.86 -23.65
CA ALA A 50 -17.78 -3.23 -24.70
C ALA A 50 -19.09 -2.38 -24.69
N ALA A 51 -19.35 -1.63 -23.62
CA ALA A 51 -20.57 -0.84 -23.45
C ALA A 51 -20.29 0.66 -23.55
N ALA A 52 -21.23 1.41 -24.13
CA ALA A 52 -21.24 2.88 -24.06
C ALA A 52 -21.27 3.34 -22.59
N ASN A 53 -20.37 4.26 -22.23
CA ASN A 53 -20.11 4.69 -20.84
C ASN A 53 -19.53 3.60 -19.93
N GLY A 54 -18.99 2.53 -20.52
CA GLY A 54 -18.28 1.48 -19.80
C GLY A 54 -16.97 1.99 -19.20
N THR A 55 -16.61 1.41 -18.06
CA THR A 55 -15.34 1.68 -17.37
C THR A 55 -14.55 0.39 -17.21
N LEU A 56 -13.23 0.47 -17.37
CA LEU A 56 -12.30 -0.60 -17.08
C LEU A 56 -11.27 -0.14 -16.04
N ASP A 57 -11.11 -0.92 -14.98
CA ASP A 57 -10.07 -0.69 -13.98
C ASP A 57 -8.70 -1.10 -14.54
N LEU A 58 -7.72 -0.20 -14.41
CA LEU A 58 -6.34 -0.39 -14.84
C LEU A 58 -5.41 -0.41 -13.62
N GLN A 59 -4.13 -0.71 -13.84
CA GLN A 59 -3.14 -0.74 -12.77
C GLN A 59 -2.81 0.67 -12.27
N GLY A 60 -2.67 0.82 -10.95
CA GLY A 60 -2.29 2.06 -10.28
C GLY A 60 -3.48 2.78 -9.64
N ARG A 61 -3.22 3.57 -8.59
CA ARG A 61 -4.27 4.22 -7.79
C ARG A 61 -4.70 5.59 -8.27
N GLU A 62 -3.77 6.31 -8.84
CA GLU A 62 -3.96 7.71 -9.19
C GLU A 62 -3.19 8.01 -10.46
N LEU A 63 -3.92 8.46 -11.47
CA LEU A 63 -3.38 8.91 -12.73
C LEU A 63 -2.66 10.24 -12.51
N LEU A 64 -1.38 10.28 -12.90
CA LEU A 64 -0.58 11.51 -12.86
C LEU A 64 -0.52 12.16 -14.24
N THR A 65 -0.25 11.35 -15.26
CA THR A 65 -0.09 11.84 -16.63
C THR A 65 -0.55 10.77 -17.60
N THR A 66 -1.44 11.16 -18.50
CA THR A 66 -1.78 10.35 -19.68
C THR A 66 -0.73 10.61 -20.74
N LEU A 67 -0.06 9.55 -21.23
CA LEU A 67 0.95 9.68 -22.28
C LEU A 67 0.32 9.47 -23.65
N THR A 68 -0.40 8.38 -23.86
CA THR A 68 -1.06 8.06 -25.14
C THR A 68 -2.19 7.05 -24.96
N ILE A 69 -3.29 7.22 -25.69
CA ILE A 69 -4.28 6.16 -25.94
C ILE A 69 -4.30 5.96 -27.46
N ALA A 70 -3.87 4.80 -27.94
CA ALA A 70 -3.74 4.54 -29.37
C ALA A 70 -4.31 3.19 -29.76
N ASN A 71 -4.65 3.02 -31.03
CA ASN A 71 -4.84 1.70 -31.64
C ASN A 71 -3.92 1.63 -32.87
N GLU A 72 -2.98 0.70 -32.84
CA GLU A 72 -1.86 0.59 -33.79
C GLU A 72 -1.06 1.90 -33.91
N THR A 73 -1.44 2.78 -34.85
CA THR A 73 -0.79 4.07 -35.12
C THR A 73 -1.72 5.28 -34.93
N ALA A 74 -3.00 5.08 -34.65
CA ALA A 74 -3.98 6.17 -34.53
C ALA A 74 -4.12 6.62 -33.06
N ASP A 75 -3.97 7.93 -32.82
CA ASP A 75 -4.26 8.55 -31.53
C ASP A 75 -5.78 8.60 -31.29
N LEU A 76 -6.23 8.02 -30.18
CA LEU A 76 -7.62 7.91 -29.78
C LEU A 76 -8.01 8.87 -28.65
N THR A 77 -7.10 9.72 -28.17
CA THR A 77 -7.29 10.57 -26.98
C THR A 77 -8.42 11.62 -27.15
N GLY A 78 -8.94 11.80 -28.37
CA GLY A 78 -10.12 12.64 -28.68
C GLY A 78 -11.33 11.88 -29.22
N LEU A 79 -11.25 10.55 -29.32
CA LEU A 79 -12.30 9.70 -29.91
C LEU A 79 -13.20 9.05 -28.85
N GLY A 80 -13.33 9.73 -27.71
CA GLY A 80 -14.24 9.32 -26.64
C GLY A 80 -13.65 8.38 -25.60
N LEU A 81 -12.38 8.01 -25.73
CA LEU A 81 -11.64 7.27 -24.72
C LEU A 81 -10.86 8.24 -23.83
N SER A 82 -10.96 8.05 -22.51
CA SER A 82 -10.21 8.88 -21.55
C SER A 82 -9.81 8.08 -20.32
N LEU A 83 -8.67 8.45 -19.73
CA LEU A 83 -8.23 7.93 -18.44
C LEU A 83 -8.63 8.90 -17.33
N ARG A 84 -9.12 8.36 -16.21
CA ARG A 84 -9.35 9.13 -14.99
C ARG A 84 -8.95 8.35 -13.75
N THR A 85 -8.82 9.05 -12.64
CA THR A 85 -8.79 8.42 -11.32
C THR A 85 -10.22 8.30 -10.79
N ALA A 86 -10.63 7.10 -10.37
CA ALA A 86 -11.94 6.84 -9.79
C ALA A 86 -11.91 5.66 -8.83
N THR A 87 -12.99 5.41 -8.08
CA THR A 87 -13.07 4.27 -7.17
C THR A 87 -13.55 3.03 -7.94
N SER A 88 -12.77 1.95 -7.86
CA SER A 88 -13.14 0.64 -8.41
C SER A 88 -14.43 0.14 -7.76
N ALA A 89 -15.40 -0.25 -8.58
CA ALA A 89 -16.63 -0.88 -8.09
C ALA A 89 -16.37 -2.29 -7.51
N THR A 90 -15.28 -2.95 -7.93
CA THR A 90 -14.94 -4.32 -7.52
C THR A 90 -14.15 -4.34 -6.22
N THR A 91 -13.18 -3.45 -6.07
CA THR A 91 -12.26 -3.44 -4.91
C THR A 91 -12.57 -2.35 -3.89
N GLY A 92 -13.38 -1.35 -4.23
CA GLY A 92 -13.67 -0.19 -3.37
C GLY A 92 -12.48 0.75 -3.16
N LEU A 93 -11.35 0.52 -3.84
CA LEU A 93 -10.14 1.34 -3.75
C LEU A 93 -10.06 2.32 -4.92
N ARG A 94 -9.32 3.43 -4.75
CA ARG A 94 -9.00 4.34 -5.87
C ARG A 94 -8.12 3.59 -6.87
N THR A 95 -8.47 3.70 -8.14
CA THR A 95 -7.76 3.11 -9.26
C THR A 95 -7.76 4.04 -10.47
N VAL A 96 -6.82 3.83 -11.40
CA VAL A 96 -6.90 4.42 -12.73
C VAL A 96 -7.95 3.66 -13.53
N GLN A 97 -8.89 4.38 -14.13
CA GLN A 97 -9.95 3.81 -14.96
C GLN A 97 -9.85 4.37 -16.37
N LEU A 98 -9.99 3.48 -17.35
CA LEU A 98 -10.36 3.86 -18.71
C LEU A 98 -11.88 4.00 -18.78
N ILE A 99 -12.34 5.09 -19.37
CA ILE A 99 -13.75 5.33 -19.68
C ILE A 99 -13.91 5.39 -21.19
N ALA A 100 -14.90 4.68 -21.70
CA ALA A 100 -15.38 4.83 -23.07
C ALA A 100 -16.70 5.61 -23.05
N ASN A 101 -16.75 6.78 -23.67
CA ASN A 101 -18.00 7.53 -23.84
C ASN A 101 -18.85 6.94 -24.99
N ASP A 102 -20.03 7.50 -25.22
CA ASP A 102 -20.95 7.05 -26.28
C ASP A 102 -20.35 7.17 -27.70
N SER A 103 -19.42 8.09 -27.92
CA SER A 103 -18.70 8.26 -29.19
C SER A 103 -17.62 7.21 -29.42
N ALA A 104 -17.17 6.51 -28.37
CA ALA A 104 -16.17 5.45 -28.43
C ALA A 104 -16.76 4.08 -28.82
N PHE A 105 -18.08 3.99 -29.06
CA PHE A 105 -18.78 2.75 -29.37
C PHE A 105 -18.23 1.99 -30.59
N ASN A 106 -17.65 2.70 -31.56
CA ASN A 106 -17.03 2.08 -32.74
C ASN A 106 -15.71 1.33 -32.45
N PHE A 107 -15.16 1.44 -31.23
CA PHE A 107 -13.99 0.66 -30.78
C PHE A 107 -14.37 -0.58 -29.98
N GLY A 108 -15.66 -0.97 -29.98
CA GLY A 108 -16.19 -2.13 -29.26
C GLY A 108 -15.28 -3.36 -29.36
N GLU A 109 -14.82 -3.85 -28.22
CA GLU A 109 -13.95 -5.02 -28.04
C GLU A 109 -12.58 -4.97 -28.75
N GLY A 110 -12.21 -3.82 -29.32
CA GLY A 110 -10.90 -3.60 -29.91
C GLY A 110 -9.79 -3.59 -28.86
N ASN A 111 -8.66 -4.21 -29.20
CA ASN A 111 -7.43 -4.03 -28.45
C ASN A 111 -6.89 -2.62 -28.68
N ILE A 112 -6.68 -1.88 -27.60
CA ILE A 112 -6.09 -0.55 -27.62
C ILE A 112 -4.83 -0.54 -26.76
N ASN A 113 -3.88 0.29 -27.14
CA ASN A 113 -2.62 0.49 -26.46
C ASN A 113 -2.70 1.75 -25.62
N VAL A 114 -2.47 1.59 -24.31
CA VAL A 114 -2.49 2.71 -23.38
C VAL A 114 -1.13 2.86 -22.72
N SER A 115 -0.63 4.09 -22.74
CA SER A 115 0.56 4.49 -21.99
C SER A 115 0.19 5.58 -21.00
N TYR A 116 0.56 5.40 -19.73
CA TYR A 116 0.28 6.37 -18.68
C TYR A 116 1.24 6.23 -17.51
N THR A 117 1.34 7.30 -16.73
CA THR A 117 2.09 7.33 -15.48
C THR A 117 1.09 7.43 -14.33
N ALA A 118 1.23 6.56 -13.34
CA ALA A 118 0.35 6.50 -12.18
C ALA A 118 1.14 6.30 -10.89
N ASN A 119 0.48 6.59 -9.76
CA ASN A 119 0.93 6.18 -8.45
C ASN A 119 0.64 4.67 -8.29
N PRO A 120 1.65 3.84 -7.96
CA PRO A 120 1.44 2.40 -7.79
C PRO A 120 0.58 2.10 -6.56
N ASP A 121 0.17 0.83 -6.43
CA ASP A 121 -0.47 0.36 -5.22
C ASP A 121 0.46 0.47 -4.01
N GLY A 122 -0.04 1.07 -2.93
CA GLY A 122 0.72 1.36 -1.72
C GLY A 122 1.44 2.71 -1.78
N TYR A 123 1.28 3.49 -2.84
CA TYR A 123 1.79 4.86 -2.90
C TYR A 123 1.07 5.75 -1.87
N VAL A 124 1.85 6.41 -1.02
CA VAL A 124 1.36 7.40 -0.06
C VAL A 124 1.68 8.78 -0.62
N SER A 125 0.67 9.44 -1.19
CA SER A 125 0.81 10.73 -1.88
C SER A 125 0.95 11.92 -0.93
N ASP A 126 0.40 11.81 0.28
CA ASP A 126 0.47 12.86 1.27
C ASP A 126 1.69 12.68 2.20
N SER A 127 2.57 13.68 2.18
CA SER A 127 3.70 13.79 3.11
C SER A 127 3.24 13.77 4.58
N GLY A 128 2.03 14.28 4.87
CA GLY A 128 1.41 14.22 6.18
C GLY A 128 1.08 12.78 6.60
N ALA A 129 0.44 12.01 5.71
CA ALA A 129 0.17 10.60 5.96
C ALA A 129 1.46 9.79 6.17
N ARG A 130 2.50 10.04 5.37
CA ARG A 130 3.84 9.43 5.55
C ARG A 130 4.41 9.74 6.94
N ALA A 131 4.39 11.01 7.34
CA ALA A 131 4.90 11.43 8.64
C ALA A 131 4.12 10.80 9.80
N ILE A 132 2.79 10.72 9.70
CA ILE A 132 1.95 10.08 10.72
C ILE A 132 2.27 8.59 10.83
N THR A 133 2.40 7.87 9.71
CA THR A 133 2.72 6.44 9.74
C THR A 133 4.13 6.20 10.29
N VAL A 134 5.13 7.04 9.96
CA VAL A 134 6.46 7.00 10.60
C VAL A 134 6.36 7.18 12.11
N LEU A 135 5.58 8.17 12.57
CA LEU A 135 5.39 8.44 14.00
C LEU A 135 4.74 7.25 14.71
N ILE A 136 3.74 6.61 14.11
CA ILE A 136 3.10 5.39 14.66
C ILE A 136 4.12 4.27 14.84
N VAL A 137 4.99 4.04 13.83
CA VAL A 137 6.05 3.04 13.92
C VAL A 137 7.06 3.39 15.02
N LEU A 138 7.46 4.65 15.14
CA LEU A 138 8.37 5.11 16.20
C LEU A 138 7.78 4.95 17.61
N PHE A 139 6.54 5.37 17.82
CA PHE A 139 5.89 5.26 19.13
C PHE A 139 5.60 3.81 19.51
N SER A 140 5.25 2.95 18.55
CA SER A 140 5.06 1.52 18.80
C SER A 140 6.38 0.80 19.12
N ALA A 141 7.47 1.14 18.42
CA ALA A 141 8.80 0.65 18.75
C ALA A 141 9.26 1.10 20.16
N LEU A 142 9.02 2.37 20.51
CA LEU A 142 9.33 2.89 21.83
C LEU A 142 8.49 2.20 22.92
N ALA A 143 7.19 1.99 22.68
CA ALA A 143 6.31 1.29 23.62
C ALA A 143 6.77 -0.16 23.86
N ALA A 144 7.18 -0.87 22.81
CA ALA A 144 7.75 -2.22 22.95
C ALA A 144 9.03 -2.21 23.77
N LEU A 145 9.93 -1.24 23.54
CA LEU A 145 11.16 -1.08 24.32
C LEU A 145 10.87 -0.80 25.79
N VAL A 146 9.96 0.12 26.09
CA VAL A 146 9.54 0.44 27.47
C VAL A 146 8.93 -0.79 28.14
N PHE A 147 8.08 -1.54 27.44
CA PHE A 147 7.48 -2.77 27.95
C PHE A 147 8.56 -3.80 28.34
N VAL A 148 9.56 -4.02 27.48
CA VAL A 148 10.69 -4.92 27.77
C VAL A 148 11.47 -4.45 29.00
N ILE A 149 11.79 -3.16 29.09
CA ILE A 149 12.50 -2.59 30.24
C ILE A 149 11.69 -2.81 31.53
N VAL A 150 10.40 -2.45 31.54
CA VAL A 150 9.55 -2.59 32.73
C VAL A 150 9.46 -4.06 33.18
N MET A 151 9.30 -4.99 32.23
CA MET A 151 9.26 -6.42 32.54
C MET A 151 10.59 -6.92 33.13
N LEU A 152 11.74 -6.45 32.61
CA LEU A 152 13.05 -6.79 33.16
C LEU A 152 13.26 -6.27 34.59
N PHE A 153 12.80 -5.04 34.87
CA PHE A 153 12.96 -4.43 36.19
C PHE A 153 11.92 -4.87 37.23
N THR A 154 10.84 -5.54 36.83
CA THR A 154 9.82 -6.09 37.74
C THR A 154 10.05 -7.58 38.08
N GLY A 155 10.83 -8.32 37.28
CA GLY A 155 11.19 -9.72 37.52
C GLY A 155 12.36 -9.94 38.50
N SER A 156 12.76 -11.21 38.69
CA SER A 156 13.90 -11.59 39.55
C SER A 156 15.22 -10.97 39.07
N PHE A 157 15.34 -10.74 37.76
CA PHE A 157 16.46 -10.04 37.11
C PHE A 157 16.67 -8.61 37.60
N GLY A 158 15.59 -7.87 37.85
CA GLY A 158 15.66 -6.51 38.43
C GLY A 158 16.25 -6.51 39.85
N LYS A 159 16.05 -7.58 40.62
CA LYS A 159 16.69 -7.76 41.94
C LYS A 159 18.18 -8.09 41.81
N LEU A 160 18.54 -8.87 40.79
CA LEU A 160 19.93 -9.22 40.44
C LEU A 160 20.74 -7.99 39.99
N VAL A 161 20.13 -7.10 39.20
CA VAL A 161 20.76 -5.84 38.74
C VAL A 161 20.82 -4.78 39.84
N ARG A 162 19.81 -4.71 40.72
CA ARG A 162 19.78 -3.75 41.83
C ARG A 162 20.65 -4.15 43.03
N GLY A 163 21.29 -5.30 43.00
CA GLY A 163 22.18 -5.76 44.06
C GLY A 163 21.45 -5.87 45.40
N SER A 164 20.66 -6.94 45.56
CA SER A 164 20.50 -7.55 46.88
C SER A 164 21.65 -8.52 47.14
#